data_AF-A0A6A6LDP6-F1
#
_entry.id   AF-A0A6A6LDP6-F1
#
_cell.length_a   1.000
_cell.length_b   1.000
_cell.length_c   1.000
_cell.angle_alpha   90.00
_cell.angle_beta   90.00
_cell.angle_gamma   90.00
#
_symmetry.space_group_name_H-M   'P 1'
#
loop_
_entity.id
_entity.type
_entity.pdbx_description
1 polymer ?
#
loop_
_entity_poly.entity_id
_entity_poly.type
_entity_poly.pdbx_seq_one_letter_code
_entity_poly.pdbx_strand_id
1 'polypeptide(L)'
;MGSLINDDYPIQLSTAPFIDFSILLNQDSRIKNDVIKEIGKACQDFGFFSIINHGIGESLIEDVMDANSRFFDMPIEEKKELLSNDVYKPVRFETFIQDDKENGKLTREFLKLYAHPIGDWIGSWPGNPPDYRNSTTYGPYYITLLVQSSPGLQVMNPSDGCWNAAPGPKGSLHVLVGDHLQVLSNGKYKSVIHLAVPGSEERRLSVASFHSFAMDEVVEPAMELVDKEHPNYKGSSVRDYLNYSSKESKPFLETLKLYLKSAIKC
;
A
#
# COMPACT_ATOMS: atom_id res chain seq x y z
N MET A 1 12.83 21.11 -7.09
CA MET A 1 14.15 20.59 -7.54
C MET A 1 13.85 19.26 -8.19
N GLY A 2 13.99 19.16 -9.52
CA GLY A 2 13.50 18.02 -10.31
C GLY A 2 11.98 18.02 -10.51
N SER A 3 11.51 18.00 -11.77
CA SER A 3 10.25 17.34 -12.09
C SER A 3 10.46 15.83 -11.85
N LEU A 4 9.47 15.15 -11.28
CA LEU A 4 9.49 13.69 -11.09
C LEU A 4 8.77 12.95 -12.23
N ILE A 5 8.33 13.67 -13.26
CA ILE A 5 7.75 13.11 -14.47
C ILE A 5 8.77 13.33 -15.59
N ASN A 6 9.47 12.27 -15.97
CA ASN A 6 10.27 12.23 -17.19
C ASN A 6 9.32 11.89 -18.35
N ASP A 7 8.85 12.89 -19.09
CA ASP A 7 7.97 12.70 -20.26
C ASP A 7 8.67 12.04 -21.46
N ASP A 8 9.99 11.83 -21.40
CA ASP A 8 10.81 11.30 -22.50
C ASP A 8 10.69 9.77 -22.72
N TYR A 9 9.95 9.03 -21.88
CA TYR A 9 9.73 7.59 -22.07
C TYR A 9 8.25 7.20 -21.90
N PRO A 10 7.67 6.41 -22.84
CA PRO A 10 6.32 5.89 -22.66
C PRO A 10 6.28 4.94 -21.46
N ILE A 11 5.45 5.28 -20.46
CA ILE A 11 5.24 4.47 -19.27
C ILE A 11 4.79 3.06 -19.68
N GLN A 12 5.58 2.05 -19.34
CA GLN A 12 5.30 0.67 -19.72
C GLN A 12 4.20 0.09 -18.81
N LEU A 13 3.53 -0.97 -19.27
CA LEU A 13 2.62 -1.72 -18.41
C LEU A 13 3.41 -2.71 -17.54
N SER A 14 3.04 -2.84 -16.27
CA SER A 14 3.66 -3.79 -15.36
C SER A 14 3.42 -5.22 -15.85
N THR A 15 4.48 -6.01 -15.89
CA THR A 15 4.47 -7.44 -16.23
C THR A 15 4.21 -8.35 -15.03
N ALA A 16 3.95 -7.76 -13.85
CA ALA A 16 3.56 -8.50 -12.66
C ALA A 16 2.22 -9.25 -12.86
N PRO A 17 2.05 -10.43 -12.25
CA PRO A 17 0.94 -11.32 -12.58
C PRO A 17 -0.42 -10.83 -12.03
N PHE A 18 -1.49 -11.24 -12.73
CA PHE A 18 -2.85 -11.29 -12.21
C PHE A 18 -3.12 -12.71 -11.69
N ILE A 19 -3.20 -12.85 -10.37
CA ILE A 19 -3.35 -14.15 -9.71
C ILE A 19 -4.82 -14.40 -9.40
N ASP A 20 -5.37 -15.51 -9.90
CA ASP A 20 -6.74 -15.93 -9.62
C ASP A 20 -6.84 -16.58 -8.23
N PHE A 21 -7.48 -15.87 -7.30
CA PHE A 21 -7.63 -16.32 -5.92
C PHE A 21 -8.69 -17.41 -5.74
N SER A 22 -9.60 -17.62 -6.69
CA SER A 22 -10.58 -18.72 -6.60
C SER A 22 -9.90 -20.09 -6.67
N ILE A 23 -8.71 -20.17 -7.29
CA ILE A 23 -7.90 -21.38 -7.35
C ILE A 23 -7.45 -21.84 -5.95
N LEU A 24 -7.25 -20.92 -5.00
CA LEU A 24 -6.91 -21.25 -3.61
C LEU A 24 -8.06 -21.98 -2.89
N LEU A 25 -9.30 -21.85 -3.38
CA LEU A 25 -10.50 -22.54 -2.87
C LEU A 25 -10.71 -23.94 -3.46
N ASN A 26 -9.87 -24.37 -4.41
CA ASN A 26 -9.92 -25.72 -5.02
C ASN A 26 -9.73 -26.83 -3.94
N GLN A 27 -9.85 -28.11 -4.31
CA GLN A 27 -9.49 -29.23 -3.43
C GLN A 27 -8.14 -29.88 -3.78
N ASP A 28 -7.64 -29.74 -5.02
CA ASP A 28 -6.33 -30.27 -5.41
C ASP A 28 -5.19 -29.42 -4.81
N SER A 29 -4.40 -30.02 -3.92
CA SER A 29 -3.29 -29.37 -3.24
C SER A 29 -2.12 -29.00 -4.15
N ARG A 30 -1.96 -29.64 -5.32
CA ARG A 30 -0.90 -29.33 -6.28
C ARG A 30 -1.19 -28.00 -6.96
N ILE A 31 -2.41 -27.82 -7.43
CA ILE A 31 -2.87 -26.59 -8.09
C ILE A 31 -2.73 -25.41 -7.13
N LYS A 32 -3.12 -25.57 -5.84
CA LYS A 32 -2.88 -24.55 -4.81
C LYS A 32 -1.41 -24.22 -4.62
N ASN A 33 -0.56 -25.24 -4.55
CA ASN A 33 0.88 -25.07 -4.32
C ASN A 33 1.52 -24.28 -5.47
N ASP A 34 1.09 -24.49 -6.71
CA ASP A 34 1.61 -23.74 -7.86
C ASP A 34 1.20 -22.25 -7.81
N VAL A 35 -0.04 -21.92 -7.42
CA VAL A 35 -0.46 -20.53 -7.16
C VAL A 35 0.28 -19.91 -5.97
N ILE A 36 0.54 -20.67 -4.90
CA ILE A 36 1.33 -20.21 -3.75
C ILE A 36 2.78 -19.88 -4.16
N LYS A 37 3.38 -20.69 -5.03
CA LYS A 37 4.70 -20.39 -5.62
C LYS A 37 4.67 -19.15 -6.50
N GLU A 38 3.61 -18.95 -7.28
CA GLU A 38 3.42 -17.75 -8.11
C GLU A 38 3.33 -16.48 -7.25
N ILE A 39 2.51 -16.47 -6.19
CA ILE A 39 2.45 -15.39 -5.20
C ILE A 39 3.83 -15.15 -4.59
N GLY A 40 4.51 -16.22 -4.16
CA GLY A 40 5.85 -16.14 -3.59
C GLY A 40 6.88 -15.57 -4.57
N LYS A 41 6.78 -15.90 -5.86
CA LYS A 41 7.64 -15.38 -6.92
C LYS A 41 7.34 -13.91 -7.21
N ALA A 42 6.07 -13.51 -7.27
CA ALA A 42 5.70 -12.11 -7.46
C ALA A 42 6.22 -11.21 -6.31
N CYS A 43 6.14 -11.69 -5.07
CA CYS A 43 6.73 -11.03 -3.91
C CYS A 43 8.27 -10.92 -3.95
N GLN A 44 8.96 -11.83 -4.64
CA GLN A 44 10.43 -11.81 -4.81
C GLN A 44 10.86 -10.91 -5.98
N ASP A 45 10.20 -11.05 -7.12
CA ASP A 45 10.60 -10.44 -8.39
C ASP A 45 10.11 -8.99 -8.54
N PHE A 46 8.92 -8.67 -8.02
CA PHE A 46 8.27 -7.37 -8.20
C PHE A 46 7.94 -6.66 -6.87
N GLY A 47 7.72 -7.42 -5.79
CA GLY A 47 7.09 -6.89 -4.56
C GLY A 47 5.62 -6.50 -4.74
N PHE A 48 5.03 -6.87 -5.88
CA PHE A 48 3.75 -6.40 -6.37
C PHE A 48 3.09 -7.48 -7.23
N PHE A 49 1.77 -7.59 -7.13
CA PHE A 49 0.91 -8.35 -8.05
C PHE A 49 -0.51 -7.82 -7.99
N SER A 50 -1.37 -8.29 -8.89
CA SER A 50 -2.82 -8.02 -8.81
C SER A 50 -3.57 -9.33 -8.58
N ILE A 51 -4.74 -9.26 -7.96
CA ILE A 51 -5.58 -10.43 -7.71
C ILE A 51 -6.98 -10.22 -8.28
N ILE A 52 -7.54 -11.31 -8.81
CA ILE A 52 -8.91 -11.41 -9.35
C ILE A 52 -9.62 -12.59 -8.69
N ASN A 53 -10.95 -12.63 -8.79
CA ASN A 53 -11.78 -13.71 -8.23
C ASN A 53 -11.54 -13.94 -6.72
N HIS A 54 -11.21 -12.88 -5.99
CA HIS A 54 -10.87 -12.87 -4.55
C HIS A 54 -12.09 -12.97 -3.62
N GLY A 55 -13.31 -13.14 -4.16
CA GLY A 55 -14.53 -13.39 -3.39
C GLY A 55 -15.16 -12.17 -2.71
N ILE A 56 -14.61 -10.96 -2.91
CA ILE A 56 -15.29 -9.71 -2.53
C ILE A 56 -16.26 -9.36 -3.66
N GLY A 57 -17.54 -9.17 -3.34
CA GLY A 57 -18.57 -8.83 -4.33
C GLY A 57 -18.32 -7.47 -4.98
N GLU A 58 -18.50 -7.37 -6.29
CA GLU A 58 -18.30 -6.13 -7.05
C GLU A 58 -19.17 -4.98 -6.52
N SER A 59 -20.43 -5.26 -6.16
CA SER A 59 -21.34 -4.26 -5.59
C SER A 59 -20.79 -3.67 -4.29
N LEU A 60 -20.16 -4.47 -3.43
CA LEU A 60 -19.54 -3.95 -2.21
C LEU A 60 -18.36 -3.02 -2.55
N ILE A 61 -17.56 -3.34 -3.56
CA ILE A 61 -16.46 -2.46 -4.03
C ILE A 61 -17.03 -1.14 -4.60
N GLU A 62 -18.15 -1.20 -5.30
CA GLU A 62 -18.87 -0.01 -5.79
C GLU A 62 -19.43 0.83 -4.65
N ASP A 63 -20.11 0.21 -3.67
CA ASP A 63 -20.63 0.87 -2.47
C ASP A 63 -19.51 1.55 -1.65
N VAL A 64 -18.34 0.89 -1.52
CA VAL A 64 -17.14 1.46 -0.91
C VAL A 64 -16.71 2.73 -1.64
N MET A 65 -16.58 2.65 -2.97
CA MET A 65 -16.11 3.76 -3.80
C MET A 65 -17.08 4.93 -3.80
N ASP A 66 -18.39 4.66 -3.87
CA ASP A 66 -19.42 5.70 -3.85
C ASP A 66 -19.54 6.39 -2.48
N ALA A 67 -19.52 5.63 -1.38
CA ALA A 67 -19.53 6.21 -0.03
C ALA A 67 -18.30 7.10 0.23
N ASN A 68 -17.12 6.70 -0.25
CA ASN A 68 -15.91 7.53 -0.18
C ASN A 68 -15.98 8.74 -1.14
N SER A 69 -16.49 8.57 -2.36
CA SER A 69 -16.76 9.66 -3.32
C SER A 69 -17.62 10.76 -2.68
N ARG A 70 -18.76 10.37 -2.09
CA ARG A 70 -19.68 11.26 -1.39
C ARG A 70 -19.04 11.92 -0.16
N PHE A 71 -18.24 11.19 0.62
CA PHE A 71 -17.49 11.79 1.74
C PHE A 71 -16.54 12.89 1.26
N PHE A 72 -15.76 12.66 0.20
CA PHE A 72 -14.82 13.69 -0.30
C PHE A 72 -15.56 14.90 -0.92
N ASP A 73 -16.73 14.70 -1.52
CA ASP A 73 -17.58 15.78 -2.04
C ASP A 73 -18.28 16.62 -0.95
N MET A 74 -18.24 16.21 0.32
CA MET A 74 -18.79 17.00 1.43
C MET A 74 -18.03 18.33 1.63
N PRO A 75 -18.72 19.42 2.03
CA PRO A 75 -18.09 20.68 2.41
C PRO A 75 -16.98 20.50 3.46
N ILE A 76 -15.91 21.28 3.34
CA ILE A 76 -14.78 21.24 4.29
C ILE A 76 -15.23 21.47 5.75
N GLU A 77 -16.30 22.23 5.97
CA GLU A 77 -16.88 22.48 7.30
C GLU A 77 -17.47 21.24 7.97
N GLU A 78 -17.90 20.24 7.21
CA GLU A 78 -18.34 18.93 7.74
C GLU A 78 -17.16 17.97 7.94
N LYS A 79 -16.05 18.17 7.20
CA LYS A 79 -14.81 17.38 7.30
C LYS A 79 -13.84 17.92 8.36
N LYS A 80 -14.03 19.14 8.87
CA LYS A 80 -13.01 19.89 9.65
C LYS A 80 -12.60 19.25 10.98
N GLU A 81 -13.53 18.62 11.70
CA GLU A 81 -13.22 17.98 12.99
C GLU A 81 -12.28 16.76 12.82
N LEU A 82 -12.20 16.24 11.59
CA LEU A 82 -11.31 15.15 11.21
C LEU A 82 -9.93 15.68 10.78
N LEU A 83 -9.76 16.98 10.50
CA LEU A 83 -8.48 17.56 10.06
C LEU A 83 -7.40 17.33 11.13
N SER A 84 -6.33 16.61 10.76
CA SER A 84 -5.27 16.31 11.70
C SER A 84 -3.98 15.82 11.03
N ASN A 85 -2.90 16.55 11.28
CA ASN A 85 -1.54 16.14 10.97
C ASN A 85 -0.94 15.13 11.98
N ASP A 86 -1.57 14.91 13.14
CA ASP A 86 -1.18 13.83 14.06
C ASP A 86 -1.37 12.46 13.40
N VAL A 87 -0.26 11.73 13.21
CA VAL A 87 -0.22 10.40 12.59
C VAL A 87 -0.79 9.29 13.48
N TYR A 88 -0.93 9.52 14.78
CA TYR A 88 -1.47 8.57 15.76
C TYR A 88 -2.98 8.66 15.92
N LYS A 89 -3.65 9.71 15.42
CA LYS A 89 -5.12 9.75 15.44
C LYS A 89 -5.71 8.54 14.70
N PRO A 90 -6.65 7.79 15.32
CA PRO A 90 -7.34 6.66 14.69
C PRO A 90 -8.15 7.06 13.46
N VAL A 91 -8.68 8.28 13.48
CA VAL A 91 -9.39 8.90 12.37
C VAL A 91 -8.76 10.25 12.09
N ARG A 92 -8.29 10.45 10.85
CA ARG A 92 -7.75 11.74 10.40
C ARG A 92 -7.97 11.97 8.92
N PHE A 93 -8.30 13.20 8.58
CA PHE A 93 -8.42 13.74 7.24
C PHE A 93 -7.29 14.75 7.01
N GLU A 94 -6.70 14.74 5.82
CA GLU A 94 -5.78 15.81 5.39
C GLU A 94 -6.05 16.16 3.94
N THR A 95 -5.67 17.39 3.57
CA THR A 95 -5.70 17.88 2.19
C THR A 95 -4.33 18.46 1.84
N PHE A 96 -3.81 18.05 0.69
CA PHE A 96 -2.60 18.57 0.09
C PHE A 96 -2.97 19.33 -1.18
N ILE A 97 -2.45 20.55 -1.29
CA ILE A 97 -2.56 21.37 -2.47
C ILE A 97 -1.13 21.66 -2.94
N GLN A 98 -0.85 21.31 -4.18
CA GLN A 98 0.41 21.62 -4.85
C GLN A 98 0.10 22.34 -6.16
N ASP A 99 0.65 23.54 -6.32
CA ASP A 99 0.60 24.26 -7.59
C ASP A 99 1.64 23.66 -8.53
N ASP A 100 1.18 22.88 -9.50
CA ASP A 100 1.96 22.43 -10.65
C ASP A 100 1.88 23.54 -11.73
N LYS A 101 3.04 23.99 -12.22
CA LYS A 101 3.13 25.08 -13.19
C LYS A 101 2.78 24.65 -14.61
N GLU A 102 2.79 23.34 -14.88
CA GLU A 102 2.53 22.73 -16.18
C GLU A 102 1.12 22.12 -16.21
N ASN A 103 0.71 21.45 -15.12
CA ASN A 103 -0.58 20.74 -15.04
C ASN A 103 -1.65 21.42 -14.16
N GLY A 104 -1.37 22.60 -13.60
CA GLY A 104 -2.31 23.35 -12.77
C GLY A 104 -2.34 22.91 -11.30
N LYS A 105 -3.48 23.02 -10.62
CA LYS A 105 -3.55 22.75 -9.17
C LYS A 105 -3.81 21.28 -8.86
N LEU A 106 -2.77 20.55 -8.48
CA LEU A 106 -2.91 19.19 -7.96
C LEU A 106 -3.48 19.26 -6.53
N THR A 107 -4.67 18.73 -6.34
CA THR A 107 -5.29 18.58 -5.01
C THR A 107 -5.42 17.10 -4.67
N ARG A 108 -4.89 16.69 -3.51
CA ARG A 108 -5.02 15.34 -2.97
C ARG A 108 -5.61 15.41 -1.57
N GLU A 109 -6.82 14.88 -1.42
CA GLU A 109 -7.40 14.61 -0.11
C GLU A 109 -7.09 13.16 0.31
N PHE A 110 -6.98 12.88 1.60
CA PHE A 110 -7.03 11.51 2.12
C PHE A 110 -7.73 11.45 3.47
N LEU A 111 -8.36 10.29 3.73
CA LEU A 111 -8.94 9.92 5.01
C LEU A 111 -8.28 8.62 5.49
N LYS A 112 -7.74 8.60 6.70
CA LYS A 112 -7.16 7.42 7.37
C LYS A 112 -8.08 7.00 8.51
N LEU A 113 -8.31 5.69 8.61
CA LEU A 113 -9.19 5.05 9.59
C LEU A 113 -8.52 3.79 10.16
N TYR A 114 -8.49 3.63 11.48
CA TYR A 114 -8.19 2.37 12.14
C TYR A 114 -9.42 1.44 12.10
N ALA A 115 -9.21 0.13 11.88
CA ALA A 115 -10.31 -0.81 11.69
C ALA A 115 -10.11 -2.20 12.32
N HIS A 116 -9.03 -2.42 13.07
CA HIS A 116 -8.79 -3.68 13.73
C HIS A 116 -8.41 -3.47 15.21
N PRO A 117 -9.10 -4.12 16.17
CA PRO A 117 -10.39 -4.80 16.01
C PRO A 117 -11.52 -3.83 15.59
N ILE A 118 -12.41 -4.24 14.69
CA ILE A 118 -13.40 -3.32 14.10
C ILE A 118 -14.36 -2.70 15.12
N GLY A 119 -14.76 -3.48 16.13
CA GLY A 119 -15.68 -3.04 17.19
C GLY A 119 -15.14 -1.86 18.02
N ASP A 120 -13.81 -1.74 18.12
CA ASP A 120 -13.16 -0.70 18.92
C ASP A 120 -13.12 0.65 18.18
N TRP A 121 -13.16 0.64 16.84
CA TRP A 121 -12.89 1.82 16.01
C TRP A 121 -14.08 2.31 15.17
N ILE A 122 -15.03 1.44 14.81
CA ILE A 122 -16.15 1.79 13.92
C ILE A 122 -17.02 2.95 14.46
N GLY A 123 -17.10 3.10 15.78
CA GLY A 123 -17.80 4.22 16.44
C GLY A 123 -17.14 5.58 16.18
N SER A 124 -15.83 5.62 15.94
CA SER A 124 -15.03 6.84 15.71
C SER A 124 -15.03 7.31 14.25
N TRP A 125 -15.43 6.47 13.30
CA TRP A 125 -15.44 6.79 11.87
C TRP A 125 -16.48 7.86 11.52
N PRO A 126 -16.40 8.50 10.33
CA PRO A 126 -17.47 9.35 9.83
C PRO A 126 -18.83 8.65 9.93
N GLY A 127 -19.83 9.36 10.44
CA GLY A 127 -21.24 8.94 10.43
C GLY A 127 -22.04 9.56 9.28
N ASN A 128 -21.41 10.43 8.49
CA ASN A 128 -21.92 11.01 7.25
C ASN A 128 -20.87 10.70 6.15
N PRO A 129 -21.25 10.11 5.01
CA PRO A 129 -22.58 9.62 4.67
C PRO A 129 -23.06 8.46 5.58
N PRO A 130 -24.38 8.25 5.78
CA PRO A 130 -24.91 7.31 6.78
C PRO A 130 -24.49 5.84 6.59
N ASP A 131 -24.18 5.45 5.36
CA ASP A 131 -23.76 4.12 4.94
C ASP A 131 -22.23 3.91 5.00
N TYR A 132 -21.44 4.98 5.20
CA TYR A 132 -19.97 4.95 5.20
C TYR A 132 -19.37 3.87 6.11
N ARG A 133 -19.99 3.64 7.28
CA ARG A 133 -19.54 2.65 8.28
C ARG A 133 -19.83 1.21 7.89
N ASN A 134 -20.75 0.98 6.96
CA ASN A 134 -21.18 -0.36 6.53
C ASN A 134 -20.41 -0.85 5.29
N SER A 135 -19.73 0.05 4.58
CA SER A 135 -19.18 -0.19 3.24
C SER A 135 -17.66 0.00 3.15
N THR A 136 -16.84 -0.34 4.16
CA THR A 136 -15.38 -0.21 4.02
C THR A 136 -14.55 -1.23 4.83
N THR A 137 -13.34 -1.55 4.33
CA THR A 137 -12.42 -2.61 4.83
C THR A 137 -10.99 -2.05 5.01
N TYR A 138 -10.29 -2.36 6.12
CA TYR A 138 -8.98 -1.76 6.43
C TYR A 138 -8.03 -2.60 7.36
N GLY A 139 -6.77 -2.16 7.48
CA GLY A 139 -5.69 -2.56 8.41
C GLY A 139 -4.38 -1.79 8.07
N PRO A 140 -3.24 -1.87 8.82
CA PRO A 140 -1.99 -1.22 8.31
C PRO A 140 -0.56 -1.76 8.59
N TYR A 141 0.26 -1.98 7.53
CA TYR A 141 1.76 -2.14 7.37
C TYR A 141 2.46 -3.53 7.23
N TYR A 142 2.00 -4.44 6.36
CA TYR A 142 2.67 -5.73 6.05
C TYR A 142 2.35 -6.17 4.61
N ILE A 143 1.06 -6.16 4.26
CA ILE A 143 0.55 -6.32 2.89
C ILE A 143 -0.53 -5.25 2.65
N THR A 144 -0.40 -4.48 1.59
CA THR A 144 -1.43 -3.53 1.16
C THR A 144 -2.31 -4.12 0.08
N LEU A 145 -3.63 -4.08 0.28
CA LEU A 145 -4.66 -4.32 -0.73
C LEU A 145 -5.22 -2.96 -1.16
N LEU A 146 -5.00 -2.61 -2.43
CA LEU A 146 -5.42 -1.34 -3.03
C LEU A 146 -6.44 -1.61 -4.15
N VAL A 147 -7.54 -0.89 -4.11
CA VAL A 147 -8.48 -0.76 -5.25
C VAL A 147 -8.48 0.69 -5.75
N GLN A 148 -8.53 0.91 -7.06
CA GLN A 148 -8.52 2.23 -7.70
C GLN A 148 -9.69 2.35 -8.69
N SER A 149 -10.33 3.53 -8.77
CA SER A 149 -11.48 3.77 -9.67
C SER A 149 -11.09 3.91 -11.14
N SER A 150 -9.86 4.38 -11.39
CA SER A 150 -9.23 4.51 -12.70
C SER A 150 -7.72 4.31 -12.56
N PRO A 151 -6.98 4.00 -13.64
CA PRO A 151 -5.53 3.80 -13.58
C PRO A 151 -4.79 5.03 -13.03
N GLY A 152 -3.79 4.79 -12.20
CA GLY A 152 -2.95 5.85 -11.61
C GLY A 152 -1.85 5.33 -10.70
N LEU A 153 -1.94 4.10 -10.21
CA LEU A 153 -0.80 3.43 -9.58
C LEU A 153 0.32 3.19 -10.61
N GLN A 154 1.53 3.61 -10.26
CA GLN A 154 2.77 3.16 -10.89
C GLN A 154 3.64 2.46 -9.86
N VAL A 155 4.30 1.38 -10.29
CA VAL A 155 5.25 0.60 -9.49
C VAL A 155 6.61 0.62 -10.19
N MET A 156 7.68 0.79 -9.42
CA MET A 156 9.03 0.71 -9.94
C MET A 156 9.44 -0.76 -10.04
N ASN A 157 9.79 -1.22 -11.23
CA ASN A 157 10.32 -2.57 -11.42
C ASN A 157 11.74 -2.67 -10.82
N PRO A 158 12.01 -3.55 -9.84
CA PRO A 158 13.32 -3.62 -9.20
C PRO A 158 14.41 -4.21 -10.10
N SER A 159 14.10 -4.84 -11.24
CA SER A 159 15.12 -5.41 -12.13
C SER A 159 15.82 -4.39 -13.03
N ASP A 160 15.14 -3.30 -13.39
CA ASP A 160 15.61 -2.28 -14.34
C ASP A 160 15.47 -0.83 -13.83
N GLY A 161 14.71 -0.60 -12.76
CA GLY A 161 14.42 0.73 -12.21
C GLY A 161 13.35 1.51 -12.97
N CYS A 162 12.66 0.89 -13.94
CA CYS A 162 11.64 1.53 -14.75
C CYS A 162 10.32 1.70 -14.00
N TRP A 163 9.63 2.81 -14.24
CA TRP A 163 8.27 3.03 -13.75
C TRP A 163 7.24 2.37 -14.67
N ASN A 164 6.47 1.45 -14.10
CA ASN A 164 5.46 0.70 -14.81
C ASN A 164 4.06 1.03 -14.28
N ALA A 165 3.12 1.35 -15.17
CA ALA A 165 1.72 1.49 -14.82
C ALA A 165 1.14 0.14 -14.39
N ALA A 166 0.32 0.16 -13.34
CA ALA A 166 -0.44 -0.99 -12.86
C ALA A 166 -1.93 -0.81 -13.20
N PRO A 167 -2.36 -1.06 -14.45
CA PRO A 167 -3.77 -1.21 -14.77
C PRO A 167 -4.31 -2.53 -14.17
N GLY A 168 -5.63 -2.69 -14.18
CA GLY A 168 -6.28 -3.95 -13.86
C GLY A 168 -7.72 -3.96 -14.36
N PRO A 169 -8.38 -5.13 -14.48
CA PRO A 169 -9.81 -5.17 -14.71
C PRO A 169 -10.55 -4.55 -13.53
N LYS A 170 -11.75 -3.99 -13.78
CA LYS A 170 -12.60 -3.42 -12.75
C LYS A 170 -12.81 -4.44 -11.62
N GLY A 171 -12.73 -3.98 -10.36
CA GLY A 171 -12.88 -4.82 -9.17
C GLY A 171 -11.62 -5.57 -8.74
N SER A 172 -10.57 -5.67 -9.57
CA SER A 172 -9.30 -6.28 -9.15
C SER A 172 -8.64 -5.50 -8.02
N LEU A 173 -7.93 -6.23 -7.15
CA LEU A 173 -7.16 -5.65 -6.05
C LEU A 173 -5.66 -5.74 -6.36
N HIS A 174 -4.97 -4.63 -6.18
CA HIS A 174 -3.52 -4.55 -6.28
C HIS A 174 -2.90 -4.86 -4.92
N VAL A 175 -1.94 -5.78 -4.90
CA VAL A 175 -1.27 -6.26 -3.68
C VAL A 175 0.17 -5.73 -3.66
N LEU A 176 0.51 -4.98 -2.62
CA LEU A 176 1.84 -4.40 -2.42
C LEU A 176 2.48 -4.98 -1.15
N VAL A 177 3.70 -5.51 -1.30
CA VAL A 177 4.55 -5.94 -0.18
C VAL A 177 5.08 -4.70 0.54
N GLY A 178 5.02 -4.69 1.88
CA GLY A 178 5.54 -3.61 2.72
C GLY A 178 6.88 -3.94 3.40
N ASP A 179 7.53 -2.91 3.94
CA ASP A 179 8.85 -2.98 4.59
C ASP A 179 8.93 -4.06 5.67
N HIS A 180 7.91 -4.22 6.53
CA HIS A 180 7.91 -5.23 7.59
C HIS A 180 7.80 -6.68 7.07
N LEU A 181 7.16 -6.92 5.92
CA LEU A 181 7.18 -8.24 5.26
C LEU A 181 8.54 -8.50 4.59
N GLN A 182 9.20 -7.46 4.06
CA GLN A 182 10.59 -7.58 3.64
C GLN A 182 11.53 -7.88 4.83
N VAL A 183 11.34 -7.23 5.98
CA VAL A 183 12.13 -7.49 7.20
C VAL A 183 11.91 -8.92 7.72
N LEU A 184 10.64 -9.34 7.95
CA LEU A 184 10.36 -10.68 8.50
C LEU A 184 10.83 -11.80 7.56
N SER A 185 10.71 -11.60 6.25
CA SER A 185 11.23 -12.55 5.24
C SER A 185 12.74 -12.50 5.03
N ASN A 186 13.48 -11.78 5.90
CA ASN A 186 14.92 -11.52 5.80
C ASN A 186 15.35 -11.08 4.39
N GLY A 187 14.64 -10.12 3.80
CA GLY A 187 14.95 -9.60 2.48
C GLY A 187 14.57 -10.49 1.31
N LYS A 188 13.97 -11.68 1.53
CA LYS A 188 13.52 -12.56 0.45
C LYS A 188 12.42 -11.93 -0.40
N TYR A 189 11.38 -11.40 0.26
CA TYR A 189 10.37 -10.59 -0.41
C TYR A 189 10.77 -9.12 -0.43
N LYS A 190 10.40 -8.40 -1.48
CA LYS A 190 10.83 -7.01 -1.72
C LYS A 190 9.65 -6.07 -1.50
N SER A 191 9.85 -5.03 -0.70
CA SER A 191 8.95 -3.89 -0.58
C SER A 191 8.97 -3.12 -1.90
N VAL A 192 7.80 -2.85 -2.48
CA VAL A 192 7.71 -2.21 -3.80
C VAL A 192 7.69 -0.69 -3.67
N ILE A 193 8.61 -0.01 -4.37
CA ILE A 193 8.56 1.44 -4.52
C ILE A 193 7.44 1.76 -5.50
N HIS A 194 6.48 2.59 -5.08
CA HIS A 194 5.27 2.89 -5.83
C HIS A 194 4.86 4.34 -5.65
N LEU A 195 4.15 4.89 -6.63
CA LEU A 195 3.57 6.23 -6.58
C LEU A 195 2.20 6.25 -7.24
N ALA A 196 1.47 7.35 -7.02
CA ALA A 196 0.19 7.60 -7.67
C ALA A 196 0.32 8.87 -8.53
N VAL A 197 0.34 8.73 -9.85
CA VAL A 197 0.34 9.89 -10.77
C VAL A 197 -1.04 10.55 -10.78
N PRO A 198 -1.16 11.87 -11.03
CA PRO A 198 -2.46 12.46 -11.35
C PRO A 198 -3.07 11.82 -12.61
N GLY A 199 -4.40 11.76 -12.69
CA GLY A 199 -5.09 11.42 -13.94
C GLY A 199 -5.13 12.63 -14.86
N SER A 200 -5.30 12.43 -16.18
CA SER A 200 -5.23 13.53 -17.15
C SER A 200 -6.40 14.52 -17.05
N GLU A 201 -7.64 14.06 -16.82
CA GLU A 201 -8.83 14.95 -16.78
C GLU A 201 -9.89 14.61 -15.71
N GLU A 202 -9.83 13.45 -15.02
CA GLU A 202 -10.89 13.02 -14.10
C GLU A 202 -10.42 12.77 -12.64
N ARG A 203 -11.35 12.96 -11.69
CA ARG A 203 -11.17 12.63 -10.26
C ARG A 203 -10.96 11.12 -10.09
N ARG A 204 -9.75 10.70 -9.71
CA ARG A 204 -9.47 9.32 -9.28
C ARG A 204 -9.69 9.15 -7.77
N LEU A 205 -10.38 8.07 -7.41
CA LEU A 205 -10.53 7.58 -6.05
C LEU A 205 -9.73 6.28 -5.88
N SER A 206 -9.25 6.02 -4.68
CA SER A 206 -8.67 4.72 -4.32
C SER A 206 -8.85 4.43 -2.83
N VAL A 207 -9.01 3.15 -2.50
CA VAL A 207 -9.10 2.67 -1.12
C VAL A 207 -8.00 1.65 -0.89
N ALA A 208 -7.21 1.88 0.17
CA ALA A 208 -6.05 1.08 0.52
C ALA A 208 -6.21 0.51 1.94
N SER A 209 -6.26 -0.82 2.05
CA SER A 209 -6.19 -1.57 3.30
C SER A 209 -4.76 -2.10 3.45
N PHE A 210 -3.98 -1.61 4.41
CA PHE A 210 -2.52 -1.79 4.47
C PHE A 210 -2.00 -2.97 5.37
N HIS A 211 -2.88 -3.61 6.16
CA HIS A 211 -2.71 -4.75 7.14
C HIS A 211 -1.33 -5.00 7.83
N SER A 212 -1.19 -4.97 9.17
CA SER A 212 0.03 -5.42 9.93
C SER A 212 -0.23 -5.88 11.37
N PHE A 213 0.88 -6.11 12.09
CA PHE A 213 1.02 -6.25 13.54
C PHE A 213 0.57 -5.00 14.33
N ALA A 214 0.56 -5.12 15.67
CA ALA A 214 0.22 -4.03 16.57
C ALA A 214 1.23 -2.87 16.52
N MET A 215 0.79 -1.68 16.93
CA MET A 215 1.55 -0.42 16.88
C MET A 215 2.98 -0.52 17.43
N ASP A 216 3.15 -1.28 18.50
CA ASP A 216 4.39 -1.45 19.27
C ASP A 216 5.03 -2.83 19.11
N GLU A 217 4.47 -3.71 18.27
CA GLU A 217 5.05 -5.01 17.99
C GLU A 217 6.34 -4.83 17.20
N VAL A 218 7.43 -5.45 17.64
CA VAL A 218 8.74 -5.31 17.00
C VAL A 218 8.91 -6.40 15.95
N VAL A 219 8.99 -6.01 14.69
CA VAL A 219 9.20 -6.93 13.57
C VAL A 219 10.70 -7.06 13.29
N GLU A 220 11.19 -8.30 13.41
CA GLU A 220 12.58 -8.72 13.13
C GLU A 220 12.59 -9.83 12.06
N PRO A 221 13.73 -10.15 11.44
CA PRO A 221 13.85 -11.32 10.56
C PRO A 221 13.46 -12.63 11.26
N ALA A 222 12.62 -13.45 10.63
CA ALA A 222 12.29 -14.78 11.15
C ALA A 222 13.55 -15.65 11.19
N MET A 223 13.82 -16.29 12.33
CA MET A 223 15.08 -17.03 12.56
C MET A 223 15.35 -18.12 11.50
N GLU A 224 14.29 -18.76 11.00
CA GLU A 224 14.34 -19.79 9.96
C GLU A 224 14.70 -19.27 8.56
N LEU A 225 14.67 -17.93 8.37
CA LEU A 225 14.98 -17.24 7.13
C LEU A 225 16.27 -16.41 7.22
N VAL A 226 16.94 -16.39 8.38
CA VAL A 226 18.24 -15.72 8.56
C VAL A 226 19.35 -16.54 7.89
N ASP A 227 20.00 -15.94 6.89
CA ASP A 227 21.10 -16.55 6.14
C ASP A 227 22.28 -15.56 5.93
N LYS A 228 23.23 -15.92 5.05
CA LYS A 228 24.39 -15.09 4.70
C LYS A 228 24.27 -14.39 3.33
N GLU A 229 23.21 -14.69 2.59
CA GLU A 229 22.98 -14.20 1.22
C GLU A 229 22.17 -12.90 1.24
N HIS A 230 21.31 -12.74 2.24
CA HIS A 230 20.46 -11.57 2.41
C HIS A 230 21.00 -10.58 3.46
N PRO A 231 20.67 -9.28 3.35
CA PRO A 231 21.02 -8.30 4.38
C PRO A 231 20.22 -8.57 5.66
N ASN A 232 20.92 -8.69 6.79
CA ASN A 232 20.26 -8.70 8.10
C ASN A 232 19.58 -7.35 8.36
N TYR A 233 18.42 -7.39 9.03
CA TYR A 233 17.70 -6.21 9.49
C TYR A 233 17.64 -6.17 11.02
N LYS A 234 17.65 -4.97 11.59
CA LYS A 234 17.31 -4.76 13.01
C LYS A 234 15.79 -4.68 13.18
N GLY A 235 15.29 -4.95 14.39
CA GLY A 235 13.89 -4.80 14.73
C GLY A 235 13.35 -3.39 14.60
N SER A 236 12.06 -3.28 14.24
CA SER A 236 11.30 -2.03 14.31
C SER A 236 9.81 -2.26 14.44
N SER A 237 9.11 -1.32 15.06
CA SER A 237 7.65 -1.28 15.19
C SER A 237 7.00 -0.33 14.17
N VAL A 238 5.67 -0.38 14.06
CA VAL A 238 4.90 0.62 13.29
C VAL A 238 5.05 2.02 13.91
N ARG A 239 5.16 2.12 15.24
CA ARG A 239 5.44 3.38 15.94
C ARG A 239 6.78 3.99 15.53
N ASP A 240 7.82 3.17 15.35
CA ASP A 240 9.14 3.64 14.89
C ASP A 240 9.07 4.19 13.46
N TYR A 241 8.36 3.50 12.56
CA TYR A 241 8.11 3.96 11.19
C TYR A 241 7.37 5.31 11.18
N LEU A 242 6.29 5.46 11.93
CA LEU A 242 5.52 6.72 12.00
C LEU A 242 6.37 7.87 12.57
N ASN A 243 7.16 7.60 13.61
CA ASN A 243 8.08 8.58 14.21
C ASN A 243 9.16 9.06 13.22
N TYR A 244 9.64 8.17 12.35
CA TYR A 244 10.66 8.43 11.34
C TYR A 244 10.10 9.16 10.11
N SER A 245 9.00 8.64 9.55
CA SER A 245 8.35 9.14 8.32
C SER A 245 7.89 10.60 8.43
N SER A 246 7.62 11.07 9.66
CA SER A 246 7.27 12.48 9.94
C SER A 246 8.43 13.48 9.82
N LYS A 247 9.68 13.04 9.65
CA LYS A 247 10.89 13.88 9.81
C LYS A 247 11.95 13.73 8.72
N GLU A 248 12.03 12.57 8.06
CA GLU A 248 13.21 12.16 7.29
C GLU A 248 12.92 11.92 5.80
N SER A 249 13.91 12.16 4.94
CA SER A 249 13.78 12.05 3.47
C SER A 249 14.30 10.74 2.86
N LYS A 250 15.00 9.91 3.65
CA LYS A 250 15.50 8.59 3.20
C LYS A 250 14.47 7.49 3.44
N PRO A 251 14.41 6.41 2.64
CA PRO A 251 13.50 5.29 2.92
C PRO A 251 13.77 4.65 4.29
N PHE A 252 12.71 4.35 5.04
CA PHE A 252 12.83 3.78 6.40
C PHE A 252 13.59 2.46 6.42
N LEU A 253 13.29 1.57 5.47
CA LEU A 253 13.95 0.27 5.29
C LEU A 253 15.49 0.35 5.23
N GLU A 254 16.07 1.40 4.63
CA GLU A 254 17.53 1.58 4.60
C GLU A 254 18.13 1.81 5.99
N THR A 255 17.36 2.38 6.92
CA THR A 255 17.80 2.58 8.31
C THR A 255 17.78 1.29 9.13
N LEU A 256 17.10 0.24 8.64
CA LEU A 256 16.98 -1.05 9.30
C LEU A 256 18.11 -2.02 8.91
N LYS A 257 18.76 -1.82 7.75
CA LYS A 257 19.81 -2.72 7.26
C LYS A 257 21.05 -2.70 8.16
N LEU A 258 21.41 -3.87 8.66
CA LEU A 258 22.65 -4.13 9.40
C LEU A 258 23.76 -4.48 8.40
N TYR A 259 24.46 -3.46 7.90
CA TYR A 259 25.69 -3.69 7.16
C TYR A 259 26.71 -4.36 8.08
N LEU A 260 27.15 -5.57 7.70
CA LEU A 260 28.36 -6.15 8.25
C LEU A 260 29.50 -5.16 8.00
N LYS A 261 29.98 -4.49 9.06
CA LYS A 261 31.31 -3.88 9.04
C LYS A 261 32.24 -4.99 8.62
N SER A 262 32.89 -4.83 7.47
CA SER A 262 33.89 -5.77 6.98
C SER A 262 34.86 -6.06 8.12
N ALA A 263 35.02 -7.34 8.45
CA ALA A 263 36.01 -7.76 9.41
C ALA A 263 37.38 -7.41 8.82
N ILE A 264 37.92 -6.26 9.22
CA ILE A 264 39.29 -5.86 8.93
C ILE A 264 40.15 -6.91 9.63
N LYS A 265 40.64 -7.87 8.84
CA LYS A 265 41.70 -8.77 9.27
C LYS A 265 42.94 -7.93 9.51
N CYS A 266 43.34 -7.82 10.77
CA CYS A 266 44.74 -7.65 11.14
C CYS A 266 45.36 -9.04 11.31
#